data_AF-A0A8C4TA09-F1
#
_entry.id   AF-A0A8C4TA09-F1
#
_cell.length_a   1.000
_cell.length_b   1.000
_cell.length_c   1.000
_cell.angle_alpha   90.00
_cell.angle_beta   90.00
_cell.angle_gamma   90.00
#
_symmetry.space_group_name_H-M   'P 1'
#
loop_
_entity.id
_entity.type
_entity.pdbx_description
1 polymer ?
#
loop_
_entity_poly.entity_id
_entity_poly.type
_entity_poly.pdbx_seq_one_letter_code
_entity_poly.pdbx_strand_id
1 'polypeptide(L)'
;MAQKEKLQCLKDFHKDTLKPSPGKSPGTRPEDEAEGKPPQREKWASKLDFVLSVAGGFVGLGNVWRFPYLCYKNGGGAFLIPYFIFLFGGGLPVFFLEVALGQFTSQGGITCWEKICPIFTGIGYASIVIVSLLNVYYIVILAWGLYYLFQSFRSELPWAKCDQEWNTPSCVEDTFWQNKTLWLSVNITNFTSPVTEFWERNVLSISSGIEEVGILKWDLALCLLAVWVICFFCIWKGVRSTGKVVYFTATFPFIMLFILLIRGVTLPGAAEGIKFYLYPNITRLADPEVWIDAGTQIFFSYAICLGAMTSLGSYNKFKYNCYRDCLLLGCLNSGTSFVSGFAIFSVLGFMAQEQGVDIADVAESGPGLAFIAYPKAVTMMPLPTLWAILFFLMLLLLGLDSQFVEVEGQITSLVDLYPSFLRKGYRREIFIAIVCILSYLLGLTMVTEGGMYVFQLFDYYAASGVCLLWVAFFECVAVAWIYGANNFYDAIEDMIGYRPNPWMKWSWSVITPVLCVSCFIFSLAKYTPLRYNKSYEYPEWAIGLGWTMALASMICIPVVVVIKIFQSDGPLIELPYLYRSQNPVKLLPIALMVRTF
;
A
#
# COMPACT_ATOMS: atom_id res chain seq x y z
N MET A 1 -45.59 -39.23 -13.99
CA MET A 1 -45.62 -37.75 -14.12
C MET A 1 -45.74 -37.06 -12.77
N ALA A 2 -46.70 -37.43 -11.91
CA ALA A 2 -46.93 -36.83 -10.59
C ALA A 2 -45.69 -36.74 -9.64
N GLN A 3 -44.74 -37.68 -9.72
CA GLN A 3 -43.54 -37.66 -8.87
C GLN A 3 -42.46 -36.66 -9.36
N LYS A 4 -42.41 -36.40 -10.68
CA LYS A 4 -41.55 -35.35 -11.27
C LYS A 4 -42.12 -33.96 -11.00
N GLU A 5 -43.44 -33.81 -11.03
CA GLU A 5 -44.11 -32.54 -10.69
C GLU A 5 -43.96 -32.19 -9.22
N LYS A 6 -44.04 -33.16 -8.30
CA LYS A 6 -43.73 -32.92 -6.87
C LYS A 6 -42.28 -32.52 -6.63
N LEU A 7 -41.33 -33.14 -7.33
CA LEU A 7 -39.91 -32.79 -7.23
C LEU A 7 -39.63 -31.40 -7.83
N GLN A 8 -40.32 -31.04 -8.90
CA GLN A 8 -40.22 -29.72 -9.52
C GLN A 8 -40.84 -28.63 -8.62
N CYS A 9 -42.00 -28.89 -8.03
CA CYS A 9 -42.65 -28.00 -7.08
C CYS A 9 -41.80 -27.79 -5.81
N LEU A 10 -41.12 -28.83 -5.31
CA LEU A 10 -40.15 -28.70 -4.21
C LEU A 10 -38.90 -27.90 -4.59
N LYS A 11 -38.42 -28.02 -5.83
CA LYS A 11 -37.31 -27.21 -6.34
C LYS A 11 -37.70 -25.75 -6.51
N ASP A 12 -38.90 -25.48 -7.00
CA ASP A 12 -39.43 -24.14 -7.21
C ASP A 12 -39.77 -23.47 -5.87
N PHE A 13 -40.30 -24.21 -4.89
CA PHE A 13 -40.49 -23.74 -3.51
C PHE A 13 -39.15 -23.39 -2.82
N HIS A 14 -38.11 -24.23 -2.97
CA HIS A 14 -36.77 -23.90 -2.49
C HIS A 14 -36.19 -22.65 -3.18
N LYS A 15 -36.47 -22.46 -4.47
CA LYS A 15 -35.96 -21.35 -5.28
C LYS A 15 -36.64 -20.03 -4.94
N ASP A 16 -37.93 -20.04 -4.59
CA ASP A 16 -38.67 -18.84 -4.21
C ASP A 16 -38.50 -18.47 -2.73
N THR A 17 -38.22 -19.42 -1.84
CA THR A 17 -37.87 -19.13 -0.42
C THR A 17 -36.45 -18.55 -0.29
N LEU A 18 -35.56 -18.82 -1.26
CA LEU A 18 -34.17 -18.34 -1.31
C LEU A 18 -33.96 -17.10 -2.19
N LYS A 19 -35.01 -16.54 -2.81
CA LYS A 19 -34.89 -15.23 -3.45
C LYS A 19 -34.83 -14.16 -2.36
N PRO A 20 -33.78 -13.32 -2.31
CA PRO A 20 -33.80 -12.17 -1.41
C PRO A 20 -34.98 -11.27 -1.79
N SER A 21 -35.87 -11.04 -0.84
CA SER A 21 -36.92 -10.01 -0.96
C SER A 21 -36.24 -8.65 -1.19
N PRO A 22 -36.81 -7.73 -2.00
CA PRO A 22 -36.19 -6.43 -2.25
C PRO A 22 -36.09 -5.68 -0.92
N GLY A 23 -34.89 -5.57 -0.36
CA GLY A 23 -34.62 -4.91 0.93
C GLY A 23 -33.91 -5.75 2.00
N LYS A 24 -33.54 -7.01 1.76
CA LYS A 24 -32.80 -7.85 2.74
C LYS A 24 -31.28 -7.80 2.57
N SER A 25 -30.55 -7.82 3.68
CA SER A 25 -29.07 -7.81 3.71
C SER A 25 -28.51 -9.06 2.99
N PRO A 26 -27.57 -8.93 2.04
CA PRO A 26 -27.07 -10.07 1.30
C PRO A 26 -26.19 -10.97 2.19
N GLY A 27 -26.63 -12.20 2.49
CA GLY A 27 -25.78 -13.22 3.11
C GLY A 27 -26.37 -14.00 4.28
N THR A 28 -27.50 -13.58 4.84
CA THR A 28 -28.13 -14.28 5.97
C THR A 28 -29.12 -15.33 5.47
N ARG A 29 -29.05 -16.58 5.99
CA ARG A 29 -30.16 -17.53 5.81
C ARG A 29 -31.38 -16.99 6.58
N PRO A 30 -32.61 -17.15 6.08
CA PRO A 30 -33.82 -16.72 6.79
C PRO A 30 -33.91 -17.26 8.23
N GLU A 31 -33.36 -18.45 8.45
CA GLU A 31 -33.27 -19.13 9.76
C GLU A 31 -32.34 -18.39 10.75
N ASP A 32 -31.19 -17.90 10.28
CA ASP A 32 -30.22 -17.18 11.12
C ASP A 32 -30.75 -15.79 11.53
N GLU A 33 -31.56 -15.14 10.67
CA GLU A 33 -32.24 -13.88 11.01
C GLU A 33 -33.36 -14.09 12.04
N ALA A 34 -34.10 -15.21 11.94
CA ALA A 34 -35.15 -15.57 12.89
C ALA A 34 -34.60 -15.87 14.30
N GLU A 35 -33.36 -16.36 14.39
CA GLU A 35 -32.65 -16.62 15.65
C GLU A 35 -31.86 -15.39 16.18
N GLY A 36 -31.90 -14.25 15.48
CA GLY A 36 -31.17 -13.05 15.87
C GLY A 36 -29.64 -13.17 15.77
N LYS A 37 -29.13 -14.18 15.05
CA LYS A 37 -27.69 -14.37 14.84
C LYS A 37 -27.14 -13.27 13.92
N PRO A 38 -25.90 -12.79 14.15
CA PRO A 38 -25.30 -11.80 13.28
C PRO A 38 -25.14 -12.38 11.85
N PRO A 39 -25.26 -11.54 10.80
CA PRO A 39 -25.10 -11.98 9.43
C PRO A 39 -23.76 -12.71 9.23
N GLN A 40 -23.82 -13.89 8.61
CA GLN A 40 -22.60 -14.65 8.30
C GLN A 40 -21.68 -13.82 7.40
N ARG A 41 -20.37 -13.93 7.67
CA ARG A 41 -19.35 -13.21 6.90
C ARG A 41 -19.41 -13.68 5.44
N GLU A 42 -19.34 -12.72 4.53
CA GLU A 42 -19.17 -13.03 3.11
C GLU A 42 -17.86 -13.79 2.86
N LYS A 43 -17.77 -14.46 1.72
CA LYS A 43 -16.56 -15.17 1.27
C LYS A 43 -16.31 -14.82 -0.19
N TRP A 44 -15.06 -14.94 -0.62
CA TRP A 44 -14.70 -14.76 -2.03
C TRP A 44 -15.53 -15.70 -2.93
N ALA A 45 -16.05 -15.17 -4.04
CA ALA A 45 -16.85 -15.96 -4.97
C ALA A 45 -15.97 -16.95 -5.74
N SER A 46 -14.75 -16.53 -6.10
CA SER A 46 -13.75 -17.39 -6.74
C SER A 46 -12.36 -17.27 -6.10
N LYS A 47 -11.47 -18.22 -6.39
CA LYS A 47 -10.06 -18.14 -5.98
C LYS A 47 -9.32 -17.00 -6.68
N LEU A 48 -9.67 -16.75 -7.95
CA LEU A 48 -9.06 -15.68 -8.74
C LEU A 48 -9.42 -14.30 -8.19
N ASP A 49 -10.63 -14.14 -7.63
CA ASP A 49 -11.03 -12.87 -7.02
C ASP A 49 -10.09 -12.51 -5.86
N PHE A 50 -9.75 -13.49 -5.01
CA PHE A 50 -8.76 -13.30 -3.93
C PHE A 50 -7.37 -13.01 -4.50
N VAL A 51 -6.87 -13.86 -5.41
CA VAL A 51 -5.51 -13.74 -5.96
C VAL A 51 -5.33 -12.39 -6.67
N LEU A 52 -6.28 -11.97 -7.49
CA LEU A 52 -6.23 -10.68 -8.20
C LEU A 52 -6.43 -9.50 -7.26
N SER A 53 -7.26 -9.61 -6.22
CA SER A 53 -7.41 -8.53 -5.22
C SER A 53 -6.12 -8.32 -4.44
N VAL A 54 -5.46 -9.40 -4.01
CA VAL A 54 -4.15 -9.29 -3.34
C VAL A 54 -3.10 -8.80 -4.33
N ALA A 55 -3.11 -9.31 -5.57
CA ALA A 55 -2.17 -8.92 -6.59
C ALA A 55 -2.25 -7.42 -6.94
N GLY A 56 -3.45 -6.89 -7.16
CA GLY A 56 -3.66 -5.46 -7.38
C GLY A 56 -3.37 -4.64 -6.12
N GLY A 57 -3.69 -5.16 -4.94
CA GLY A 57 -3.47 -4.45 -3.67
C GLY A 57 -2.00 -4.11 -3.43
N PHE A 58 -1.10 -5.07 -3.62
CA PHE A 58 0.33 -4.90 -3.31
C PHE A 58 1.22 -4.54 -4.52
N VAL A 59 0.75 -4.70 -5.76
CA VAL A 59 1.44 -4.28 -6.99
C VAL A 59 0.89 -2.90 -7.31
N GLY A 60 1.46 -1.92 -6.64
CA GLY A 60 1.05 -0.54 -6.73
C GLY A 60 2.13 0.35 -7.33
N LEU A 61 1.99 1.64 -7.03
CA LEU A 61 2.92 2.66 -7.49
C LEU A 61 4.35 2.40 -7.00
N GLY A 62 4.50 1.90 -5.77
CA GLY A 62 5.79 1.57 -5.15
C GLY A 62 6.67 0.63 -5.99
N ASN A 63 6.05 -0.30 -6.73
CA ASN A 63 6.76 -1.22 -7.62
C ASN A 63 7.36 -0.52 -8.83
N VAL A 64 6.67 0.51 -9.35
CA VAL A 64 7.04 1.21 -10.58
C VAL A 64 8.01 2.34 -10.31
N TRP A 65 7.77 3.17 -9.29
CA TRP A 65 8.55 4.41 -9.13
C TRP A 65 9.55 4.40 -7.96
N ARG A 66 9.37 3.53 -6.95
CA ARG A 66 10.11 3.62 -5.69
C ARG A 66 11.17 2.55 -5.67
N PHE A 67 10.82 1.31 -5.96
CA PHE A 67 11.80 0.22 -6.02
C PHE A 67 12.93 0.50 -7.04
N PRO A 68 12.65 0.93 -8.29
CA PRO A 68 13.73 1.21 -9.24
C PRO A 68 14.65 2.33 -8.75
N TYR A 69 14.08 3.41 -8.21
CA TYR A 69 14.84 4.51 -7.63
C TYR A 69 15.72 4.04 -6.46
N LEU A 70 15.18 3.26 -5.52
CA LEU A 70 15.93 2.73 -4.38
C LEU A 70 17.04 1.79 -4.82
N CYS A 71 16.80 0.95 -5.82
CA CYS A 71 17.81 0.05 -6.38
C CYS A 71 19.01 0.86 -6.88
N TYR A 72 18.77 1.88 -7.70
CA TYR A 72 19.83 2.77 -8.18
C TYR A 72 20.54 3.51 -7.03
N LYS A 73 19.79 4.24 -6.19
CA LYS A 73 20.32 5.02 -5.04
C LYS A 73 21.21 4.19 -4.12
N ASN A 74 20.87 2.92 -3.94
CA ASN A 74 21.50 2.04 -2.96
C ASN A 74 22.49 1.03 -3.57
N GLY A 75 23.09 1.39 -4.70
CA GLY A 75 24.22 0.65 -5.28
C GLY A 75 23.83 -0.35 -6.36
N GLY A 76 22.76 -0.06 -7.10
CA GLY A 76 22.28 -0.87 -8.21
C GLY A 76 21.98 -2.31 -7.78
N GLY A 77 22.53 -3.27 -8.51
CA GLY A 77 22.34 -4.70 -8.22
C GLY A 77 22.80 -5.14 -6.83
N ALA A 78 23.67 -4.39 -6.15
CA ALA A 78 24.06 -4.70 -4.78
C ALA A 78 22.87 -4.57 -3.80
N PHE A 79 21.94 -3.63 -4.04
CA PHE A 79 20.73 -3.44 -3.23
C PHE A 79 19.83 -4.68 -3.21
N LEU A 80 19.92 -5.55 -4.22
CA LEU A 80 19.13 -6.78 -4.27
C LEU A 80 19.48 -7.73 -3.11
N ILE A 81 20.70 -7.66 -2.56
CA ILE A 81 21.11 -8.48 -1.42
C ILE A 81 20.27 -8.18 -0.16
N PRO A 82 20.27 -6.95 0.39
CA PRO A 82 19.41 -6.62 1.51
C PRO A 82 17.93 -6.76 1.15
N TYR A 83 17.52 -6.41 -0.08
CA TYR A 83 16.14 -6.61 -0.54
C TYR A 83 15.68 -8.08 -0.41
N PHE A 84 16.47 -9.05 -0.88
CA PHE A 84 16.13 -10.47 -0.76
C PHE A 84 16.21 -10.98 0.68
N ILE A 85 17.12 -10.45 1.50
CA ILE A 85 17.17 -10.76 2.93
C ILE A 85 15.88 -10.32 3.62
N PHE A 86 15.37 -9.12 3.35
CA PHE A 86 14.09 -8.68 3.90
C PHE A 86 12.90 -9.41 3.28
N LEU A 87 12.95 -9.74 1.98
CA LEU A 87 11.90 -10.51 1.32
C LEU A 87 11.69 -11.87 1.99
N PHE A 88 12.76 -12.66 2.14
CA PHE A 88 12.68 -13.99 2.72
C PHE A 88 12.77 -13.96 4.27
N GLY A 89 13.38 -12.94 4.85
CA GLY A 89 13.50 -12.81 6.30
C GLY A 89 12.23 -12.30 6.95
N GLY A 90 11.51 -11.38 6.32
CA GLY A 90 10.38 -10.66 6.90
C GLY A 90 9.14 -10.58 6.02
N GLY A 91 9.26 -10.08 4.78
CA GLY A 91 8.12 -9.77 3.91
C GLY A 91 7.21 -10.97 3.63
N LEU A 92 7.74 -12.02 2.99
CA LEU A 92 7.00 -13.25 2.69
C LEU A 92 6.46 -13.94 3.97
N PRO A 93 7.26 -14.12 5.04
CA PRO A 93 6.77 -14.67 6.29
C PRO A 93 5.61 -13.87 6.91
N VAL A 94 5.73 -12.55 7.06
CA VAL A 94 4.69 -11.72 7.70
C VAL A 94 3.44 -11.65 6.82
N PHE A 95 3.61 -11.53 5.51
CA PHE A 95 2.49 -11.61 4.57
C PHE A 95 1.70 -12.91 4.72
N PHE A 96 2.40 -14.05 4.76
CA PHE A 96 1.74 -15.34 4.99
C PHE A 96 1.10 -15.41 6.38
N LEU A 97 1.74 -14.87 7.41
CA LEU A 97 1.20 -14.81 8.77
C LEU A 97 -0.14 -14.07 8.81
N GLU A 98 -0.23 -12.86 8.25
CA GLU A 98 -1.45 -12.06 8.24
C GLU A 98 -2.59 -12.76 7.47
N VAL A 99 -2.30 -13.27 6.27
CA VAL A 99 -3.32 -13.97 5.47
C VAL A 99 -3.81 -15.24 6.19
N ALA A 100 -2.90 -16.02 6.77
CA ALA A 100 -3.24 -17.22 7.52
C ALA A 100 -4.04 -16.90 8.79
N LEU A 101 -3.64 -15.86 9.53
CA LEU A 101 -4.32 -15.38 10.73
C LEU A 101 -5.75 -14.93 10.41
N GLY A 102 -5.92 -14.15 9.36
CA GLY A 102 -7.22 -13.74 8.84
C GLY A 102 -8.09 -14.94 8.47
N GLN A 103 -7.56 -15.85 7.65
CA GLN A 103 -8.29 -17.05 7.20
C GLN A 103 -8.70 -17.95 8.37
N PHE A 104 -7.80 -18.17 9.33
CA PHE A 104 -8.03 -19.03 10.48
C PHE A 104 -9.13 -18.46 11.40
N THR A 105 -9.04 -17.18 11.73
CA THR A 105 -9.99 -16.53 12.65
C THR A 105 -11.31 -16.14 11.97
N SER A 106 -11.31 -15.98 10.64
CA SER A 106 -12.38 -15.37 9.86
C SER A 106 -12.82 -14.02 10.45
N GLN A 107 -11.85 -13.22 10.91
CA GLN A 107 -12.02 -11.88 11.51
C GLN A 107 -11.14 -10.85 10.82
N GLY A 108 -11.51 -9.57 10.88
CA GLY A 108 -10.71 -8.44 10.43
C GLY A 108 -9.51 -8.17 11.34
N GLY A 109 -8.74 -7.13 11.00
CA GLY A 109 -7.43 -6.82 11.58
C GLY A 109 -7.41 -6.47 13.07
N ILE A 110 -8.55 -6.11 13.69
CA ILE A 110 -8.62 -5.89 15.16
C ILE A 110 -9.08 -7.15 15.89
N THR A 111 -10.24 -7.69 15.48
CA THR A 111 -10.90 -8.79 16.19
C THR A 111 -10.17 -10.14 16.02
N CYS A 112 -9.27 -10.27 15.04
CA CYS A 112 -8.39 -11.45 14.95
C CYS A 112 -7.44 -11.54 16.15
N TRP A 113 -6.87 -10.42 16.60
CA TRP A 113 -5.97 -10.36 17.74
C TRP A 113 -6.71 -10.60 19.04
N GLU A 114 -7.94 -10.10 19.18
CA GLU A 114 -8.77 -10.41 20.34
C GLU A 114 -9.04 -11.92 20.51
N LYS A 115 -9.14 -12.68 19.42
CA LYS A 115 -9.33 -14.14 19.48
C LYS A 115 -8.04 -14.90 19.75
N ILE A 116 -6.90 -14.41 19.28
CA ILE A 116 -5.62 -15.13 19.31
C ILE A 116 -4.79 -14.74 20.53
N CYS A 117 -4.63 -13.43 20.77
CA CYS A 117 -3.83 -12.87 21.84
C CYS A 117 -4.47 -11.56 22.36
N PRO A 118 -5.45 -11.64 23.29
CA PRO A 118 -6.24 -10.49 23.74
C PRO A 118 -5.43 -9.33 24.32
N ILE A 119 -4.28 -9.61 24.94
CA ILE A 119 -3.37 -8.59 25.48
C ILE A 119 -2.70 -7.75 24.38
N PHE A 120 -2.56 -8.32 23.16
CA PHE A 120 -1.97 -7.68 21.99
C PHE A 120 -3.00 -7.16 20.97
N THR A 121 -4.27 -7.01 21.34
CA THR A 121 -5.28 -6.37 20.47
C THR A 121 -4.89 -4.95 20.02
N GLY A 122 -3.99 -4.29 20.76
CA GLY A 122 -3.39 -3.01 20.37
C GLY A 122 -2.66 -3.03 19.03
N ILE A 123 -2.18 -4.20 18.56
CA ILE A 123 -1.61 -4.38 17.22
C ILE A 123 -2.63 -4.01 16.15
N GLY A 124 -3.84 -4.56 16.25
CA GLY A 124 -4.91 -4.26 15.29
C GLY A 124 -5.31 -2.79 15.29
N TYR A 125 -5.37 -2.14 16.45
CA TYR A 125 -5.62 -0.70 16.54
C TYR A 125 -4.49 0.12 15.90
N ALA A 126 -3.22 -0.26 16.14
CA ALA A 126 -2.07 0.39 15.51
C ALA A 126 -2.15 0.31 13.98
N SER A 127 -2.40 -0.88 13.43
CA SER A 127 -2.59 -1.09 11.99
C SER A 127 -3.70 -0.21 11.42
N ILE A 128 -4.82 -0.07 12.14
CA ILE A 128 -5.95 0.74 11.69
C ILE A 128 -5.64 2.24 11.71
N VAL A 129 -4.86 2.74 12.67
CA VAL A 129 -4.39 4.12 12.67
C VAL A 129 -3.47 4.37 11.47
N ILE A 130 -2.51 3.47 11.21
CA ILE A 130 -1.58 3.58 10.08
C ILE A 130 -2.34 3.61 8.75
N VAL A 131 -3.22 2.63 8.50
CA VAL A 131 -3.96 2.55 7.24
C VAL A 131 -4.91 3.74 7.05
N SER A 132 -5.49 4.27 8.14
CA SER A 132 -6.35 5.45 8.07
C SER A 132 -5.57 6.68 7.59
N LEU A 133 -4.36 6.89 8.11
CA LEU A 133 -3.50 7.99 7.67
C LEU A 133 -2.96 7.76 6.25
N LEU A 134 -2.62 6.50 5.92
CA LEU A 134 -2.17 6.11 4.59
C LEU A 134 -3.22 6.40 3.52
N ASN A 135 -4.47 5.99 3.75
CA ASN A 135 -5.58 6.18 2.83
C ASN A 135 -5.85 7.65 2.50
N VAL A 136 -5.55 8.58 3.42
CA VAL A 136 -5.74 10.02 3.22
C VAL A 136 -4.73 10.61 2.25
N TYR A 137 -3.43 10.27 2.37
CA TYR A 137 -2.41 10.86 1.51
C TYR A 137 -2.20 10.10 0.20
N TYR A 138 -2.29 8.76 0.21
CA TYR A 138 -1.98 7.94 -0.96
C TYR A 138 -2.91 8.26 -2.14
N ILE A 139 -4.20 8.50 -1.85
CA ILE A 139 -5.19 8.84 -2.87
C ILE A 139 -4.96 10.21 -3.52
N VAL A 140 -4.18 11.11 -2.91
CA VAL A 140 -3.81 12.40 -3.52
C VAL A 140 -2.94 12.17 -4.75
N ILE A 141 -2.10 11.13 -4.75
CA ILE A 141 -1.32 10.73 -5.92
C ILE A 141 -2.22 10.35 -7.09
N LEU A 142 -3.30 9.63 -6.81
CA LEU A 142 -4.29 9.27 -7.82
C LEU A 142 -5.01 10.49 -8.37
N ALA A 143 -5.26 11.51 -7.53
CA ALA A 143 -5.81 12.78 -7.99
C ALA A 143 -4.85 13.50 -8.96
N TRP A 144 -3.54 13.52 -8.67
CA TRP A 144 -2.53 14.02 -9.62
C TRP A 144 -2.51 13.18 -10.91
N GLY A 145 -2.51 11.85 -10.81
CA GLY A 145 -2.58 10.95 -11.96
C GLY A 145 -3.81 11.20 -12.84
N LEU A 146 -4.97 11.39 -12.23
CA LEU A 146 -6.22 11.71 -12.92
C LEU A 146 -6.16 13.10 -13.60
N TYR A 147 -5.58 14.10 -12.92
CA TYR A 147 -5.37 15.42 -13.51
C TYR A 147 -4.50 15.35 -14.76
N TYR A 148 -3.34 14.68 -14.68
CA TYR A 148 -2.46 14.48 -15.83
C TYR A 148 -3.11 13.67 -16.95
N LEU A 149 -3.91 12.66 -16.61
CA LEU A 149 -4.67 11.89 -17.60
C LEU A 149 -5.65 12.79 -18.37
N PHE A 150 -6.39 13.66 -17.68
CA PHE A 150 -7.27 14.64 -18.35
C PHE A 150 -6.50 15.62 -19.23
N GLN A 151 -5.36 16.11 -18.75
CA GLN A 151 -4.51 17.01 -19.54
C GLN A 151 -3.86 16.32 -20.75
N SER A 152 -3.74 14.99 -20.73
CA SER A 152 -3.19 14.20 -21.84
C SER A 152 -4.15 14.06 -23.03
N PHE A 153 -5.42 14.46 -22.91
CA PHE A 153 -6.37 14.42 -24.05
C PHE A 153 -6.31 15.65 -24.96
N ARG A 154 -5.32 16.53 -24.77
CA ARG A 154 -5.05 17.67 -25.66
C ARG A 154 -4.25 17.21 -26.89
N SER A 155 -4.34 17.98 -27.98
CA SER A 155 -3.56 17.73 -29.20
C SER A 155 -2.06 17.86 -28.97
N GLU A 156 -1.66 18.78 -28.10
CA GLU A 156 -0.30 18.97 -27.64
C GLU A 156 -0.29 18.91 -26.11
N LEU A 157 0.71 18.22 -25.55
CA LEU A 157 0.83 18.05 -24.11
C LEU A 157 1.20 19.41 -23.47
N PRO A 158 0.50 19.86 -22.41
CA PRO A 158 0.70 21.19 -21.86
C PRO A 158 2.06 21.39 -21.19
N TRP A 159 2.75 20.31 -20.81
CA TRP A 159 4.10 20.34 -20.26
C TRP A 159 5.22 20.25 -21.32
N ALA A 160 4.88 20.24 -22.61
CA ALA A 160 5.87 20.09 -23.68
C ALA A 160 6.62 21.39 -24.04
N LYS A 161 6.04 22.57 -23.75
CA LYS A 161 6.53 23.88 -24.21
C LYS A 161 6.53 24.91 -23.09
N CYS A 162 7.32 25.97 -23.27
CA CYS A 162 7.43 27.09 -22.33
C CYS A 162 6.47 28.27 -22.63
N ASP A 163 5.61 28.15 -23.64
CA ASP A 163 4.64 29.17 -24.05
C ASP A 163 3.28 28.97 -23.37
N GLN A 164 3.25 29.04 -22.03
CA GLN A 164 2.04 28.90 -21.22
C GLN A 164 1.97 29.96 -20.12
N GLU A 165 0.77 30.22 -19.61
CA GLU A 165 0.51 31.27 -18.60
C GLU A 165 1.28 31.07 -17.29
N TRP A 166 1.61 29.83 -16.95
CA TRP A 166 2.36 29.48 -15.74
C TRP A 166 3.87 29.49 -15.95
N ASN A 167 4.38 29.79 -17.14
CA ASN A 167 5.82 29.74 -17.38
C ASN A 167 6.55 31.01 -16.93
N THR A 168 7.83 30.86 -16.53
CA THR A 168 8.71 32.00 -16.28
C THR A 168 9.59 32.32 -17.50
N PRO A 169 10.22 33.52 -17.56
CA PRO A 169 11.26 33.79 -18.54
C PRO A 169 12.49 32.87 -18.44
N SER A 170 12.64 32.13 -17.34
CA SER A 170 13.73 31.17 -17.14
C SER A 170 13.40 29.76 -17.67
N CYS A 171 12.17 29.55 -18.15
CA CYS A 171 11.76 28.28 -18.75
C CYS A 171 12.49 28.06 -20.08
N VAL A 172 13.14 26.90 -20.21
CA VAL A 172 13.85 26.51 -21.43
C VAL A 172 13.37 25.15 -21.92
N GLU A 173 12.98 25.11 -23.20
CA GLU A 173 12.59 23.88 -23.88
C GLU A 173 13.78 22.95 -24.12
N ASP A 174 13.55 21.65 -24.09
CA ASP A 174 14.62 20.65 -24.21
C ASP A 174 15.36 20.72 -25.57
N THR A 175 14.70 21.20 -26.63
CA THR A 175 15.28 21.41 -27.96
C THR A 175 16.42 22.44 -27.99
N PHE A 176 16.43 23.37 -27.02
CA PHE A 176 17.46 24.40 -26.91
C PHE A 176 18.81 23.84 -26.42
N TRP A 177 18.80 22.71 -25.69
CA TRP A 177 20.00 22.06 -25.15
C TRP A 177 20.94 21.52 -26.23
N GLN A 178 20.42 21.22 -27.43
CA GLN A 178 21.25 20.74 -28.55
C GLN A 178 22.07 21.87 -29.20
N ASN A 179 21.66 23.14 -29.06
CA ASN A 179 22.37 24.30 -29.62
C ASN A 179 23.29 24.97 -28.58
N LYS A 180 24.45 24.34 -28.31
CA LYS A 180 25.49 24.85 -27.40
C LYS A 180 25.89 26.32 -27.60
N THR A 181 25.77 26.83 -28.83
CA THR A 181 26.09 28.23 -29.19
C THR A 181 25.15 29.25 -28.56
N LEU A 182 23.89 28.86 -28.30
CA LEU A 182 22.86 29.71 -27.70
C LEU A 182 22.97 29.69 -26.16
N TRP A 183 23.45 28.57 -25.60
CA TRP A 183 23.75 28.37 -24.18
C TRP A 183 24.75 29.41 -23.63
N LEU A 184 25.74 29.78 -24.43
CA LEU A 184 26.73 30.80 -24.06
C LEU A 184 26.18 32.25 -24.14
N SER A 185 25.14 32.47 -24.93
CA SER A 185 24.56 33.81 -25.17
C SER A 185 23.54 34.23 -24.11
N VAL A 186 22.94 33.25 -23.44
CA VAL A 186 21.91 33.45 -22.42
C VAL A 186 22.58 33.26 -21.06
N ASN A 187 23.11 34.34 -20.50
CA ASN A 187 23.82 34.40 -19.20
C ASN A 187 22.86 34.17 -18.00
N ILE A 188 22.02 33.14 -18.07
CA ILE A 188 21.04 32.76 -17.06
C ILE A 188 21.60 31.53 -16.35
N THR A 189 21.82 31.64 -15.04
CA THR A 189 22.45 30.58 -14.25
C THR A 189 21.46 29.56 -13.69
N ASN A 190 20.16 29.87 -13.68
CA ASN A 190 19.09 29.05 -13.11
C ASN A 190 17.96 28.86 -14.13
N PHE A 191 18.06 27.83 -14.96
CA PHE A 191 17.01 27.45 -15.91
C PHE A 191 16.09 26.37 -15.33
N THR A 192 14.83 26.38 -15.77
CA THR A 192 13.79 25.41 -15.38
C THR A 192 13.20 24.75 -16.63
N SER A 193 12.79 23.48 -16.52
CA SER A 193 12.15 22.77 -17.63
C SER A 193 10.65 23.06 -17.68
N PRO A 194 9.99 23.00 -18.86
CA PRO A 194 8.55 23.22 -18.97
C PRO A 194 7.74 22.21 -18.13
N VAL A 195 8.24 20.99 -17.96
CA VAL A 195 7.60 19.96 -17.13
C VAL A 195 7.72 20.27 -15.65
N THR A 196 8.88 20.75 -15.19
CA THR A 196 9.08 21.20 -13.80
C THR A 196 8.15 22.36 -13.49
N GLU A 197 8.08 23.37 -14.37
CA GLU A 197 7.18 24.51 -14.14
C GLU A 197 5.70 24.14 -14.24
N PHE A 198 5.33 23.20 -15.12
CA PHE A 198 3.98 22.66 -15.14
C PHE A 198 3.61 22.01 -13.80
N TRP A 199 4.48 21.19 -13.24
CA TRP A 199 4.27 20.54 -11.95
C TRP A 199 4.21 21.56 -10.79
N GLU A 200 5.26 22.37 -10.64
CA GLU A 200 5.40 23.26 -9.48
C GLU A 200 4.47 24.46 -9.55
N ARG A 201 4.31 25.10 -10.71
CA ARG A 201 3.58 26.38 -10.84
C ARG A 201 2.12 26.20 -11.25
N ASN A 202 1.80 25.20 -12.05
CA ASN A 202 0.41 24.97 -12.52
C ASN A 202 -0.33 23.90 -11.72
N VAL A 203 0.20 22.68 -11.63
CA VAL A 203 -0.47 21.55 -10.95
C VAL A 203 -0.56 21.85 -9.45
N LEU A 204 0.59 22.04 -8.80
CA LEU A 204 0.66 22.30 -7.36
C LEU A 204 0.43 23.77 -7.03
N SER A 205 0.97 24.68 -7.84
CA SER A 205 1.15 26.09 -7.47
C SER A 205 1.82 26.21 -6.10
N ILE A 206 2.95 25.53 -5.95
CA ILE A 206 3.60 25.27 -4.66
C ILE A 206 3.97 26.58 -3.95
N SER A 207 3.61 26.67 -2.66
CA SER A 207 3.96 27.80 -1.80
C SER A 207 5.41 27.73 -1.30
N SER A 208 5.87 28.75 -0.58
CA SER A 208 7.24 28.81 -0.07
C SER A 208 7.52 27.82 1.07
N GLY A 209 6.48 27.35 1.77
CA GLY A 209 6.61 26.47 2.93
C GLY A 209 5.29 25.97 3.48
N ILE A 210 5.35 25.12 4.50
CA ILE A 210 4.17 24.51 5.13
C ILE A 210 3.35 25.53 5.95
N GLU A 211 3.97 26.63 6.35
CA GLU A 211 3.35 27.76 7.04
C GLU A 211 2.39 28.52 6.11
N GLU A 212 2.63 28.47 4.81
CA GLU A 212 1.85 29.13 3.78
C GLU A 212 0.95 28.09 3.08
N VAL A 213 -0.19 27.80 3.70
CA VAL A 213 -1.17 26.82 3.16
C VAL A 213 -1.68 27.25 1.77
N GLY A 214 -1.84 28.56 1.56
CA GLY A 214 -2.33 29.15 0.32
C GLY A 214 -3.77 28.78 -0.02
N ILE A 215 -4.12 28.84 -1.31
CA ILE A 215 -5.47 28.62 -1.82
C ILE A 215 -5.68 27.13 -2.16
N LEU A 216 -6.93 26.65 -2.05
CA LEU A 216 -7.31 25.31 -2.50
C LEU A 216 -7.31 25.23 -4.03
N LYS A 217 -6.58 24.25 -4.58
CA LYS A 217 -6.55 23.97 -6.03
C LYS A 217 -7.81 23.18 -6.42
N TRP A 218 -8.85 23.88 -6.86
CA TRP A 218 -10.15 23.29 -7.17
C TRP A 218 -10.12 22.17 -8.20
N ASP A 219 -9.26 22.26 -9.21
CA ASP A 219 -9.13 21.20 -10.23
C ASP A 219 -8.66 19.89 -9.61
N LEU A 220 -7.67 19.96 -8.71
CA LEU A 220 -7.17 18.80 -7.99
C LEU A 220 -8.16 18.34 -6.92
N ALA A 221 -8.91 19.26 -6.27
CA ALA A 221 -9.95 18.89 -5.31
C ALA A 221 -11.08 18.10 -6.00
N LEU A 222 -11.46 18.47 -7.23
CA LEU A 222 -12.42 17.72 -8.05
C LEU A 222 -11.86 16.36 -8.48
N CYS A 223 -10.57 16.30 -8.86
CA CYS A 223 -9.91 15.02 -9.16
C CYS A 223 -9.89 14.10 -7.92
N LEU A 224 -9.57 14.64 -6.75
CA LEU A 224 -9.58 13.93 -5.47
C LEU A 224 -10.98 13.40 -5.15
N LEU A 225 -12.02 14.22 -5.33
CA LEU A 225 -13.41 13.81 -5.16
C LEU A 225 -13.76 12.66 -6.11
N ALA A 226 -13.40 12.79 -7.39
CA ALA A 226 -13.67 11.78 -8.40
C ALA A 226 -13.02 10.42 -8.06
N VAL A 227 -11.75 10.42 -7.61
CA VAL A 227 -11.08 9.18 -7.21
C VAL A 227 -11.72 8.56 -5.96
N TRP A 228 -12.11 9.36 -4.96
CA TRP A 228 -12.86 8.85 -3.80
C TRP A 228 -14.20 8.23 -4.18
N VAL A 229 -14.92 8.83 -5.13
CA VAL A 229 -16.18 8.29 -5.66
C VAL A 229 -15.95 6.96 -6.37
N ILE A 230 -14.90 6.86 -7.19
CA ILE A 230 -14.52 5.59 -7.84
C ILE A 230 -14.19 4.54 -6.76
N CYS A 231 -13.35 4.88 -5.79
CA CYS A 231 -12.97 3.99 -4.70
C CYS A 231 -14.20 3.49 -3.92
N PHE A 232 -15.16 4.37 -3.60
CA PHE A 232 -16.42 3.99 -2.96
C PHE A 232 -17.17 2.91 -3.76
N PHE A 233 -17.37 3.11 -5.07
CA PHE A 233 -18.07 2.14 -5.90
C PHE A 233 -17.29 0.83 -6.10
N CYS A 234 -15.96 0.85 -5.98
CA CYS A 234 -15.15 -0.38 -6.00
C CYS A 234 -15.50 -1.29 -4.81
N ILE A 235 -15.77 -0.73 -3.62
CA ILE A 235 -15.92 -1.51 -2.36
C ILE A 235 -17.33 -1.50 -1.74
N TRP A 236 -18.26 -0.72 -2.27
CA TRP A 236 -19.60 -0.54 -1.66
C TRP A 236 -20.33 -1.86 -1.35
N LYS A 237 -20.25 -2.87 -2.24
CA LYS A 237 -20.83 -4.22 -2.05
C LYS A 237 -19.80 -5.25 -1.55
N GLY A 238 -18.75 -4.77 -0.89
CA GLY A 238 -17.64 -5.54 -0.34
C GLY A 238 -16.90 -6.35 -1.39
N VAL A 239 -16.39 -7.51 -0.96
CA VAL A 239 -15.58 -8.42 -1.77
C VAL A 239 -16.24 -8.89 -3.08
N ARG A 240 -17.58 -8.78 -3.21
CA ARG A 240 -18.29 -9.08 -4.47
C ARG A 240 -18.10 -8.01 -5.54
N SER A 241 -17.94 -6.75 -5.14
CA SER A 241 -17.64 -5.64 -6.04
C SER A 241 -16.15 -5.60 -6.34
N THR A 242 -15.33 -5.61 -5.27
CA THR A 242 -13.88 -5.64 -5.33
C THR A 242 -13.41 -6.76 -6.25
N GLY A 243 -13.87 -7.99 -6.00
CA GLY A 243 -13.48 -9.17 -6.77
C GLY A 243 -13.84 -9.11 -8.25
N LYS A 244 -14.75 -8.24 -8.69
CA LYS A 244 -15.08 -8.05 -10.12
C LYS A 244 -14.26 -6.95 -10.76
N VAL A 245 -14.07 -5.84 -10.06
CA VAL A 245 -13.32 -4.69 -10.58
C VAL A 245 -11.86 -5.05 -10.84
N VAL A 246 -11.25 -5.85 -9.95
CA VAL A 246 -9.85 -6.30 -10.03
C VAL A 246 -9.50 -7.06 -11.31
N TYR A 247 -10.47 -7.67 -12.01
CA TYR A 247 -10.19 -8.34 -13.28
C TYR A 247 -9.68 -7.38 -14.34
N PHE A 248 -10.18 -6.14 -14.35
CA PHE A 248 -9.69 -5.11 -15.24
C PHE A 248 -8.54 -4.33 -14.61
N THR A 249 -8.76 -3.83 -13.39
CA THR A 249 -7.84 -2.88 -12.77
C THR A 249 -6.49 -3.49 -12.40
N ALA A 250 -6.45 -4.78 -12.03
CA ALA A 250 -5.18 -5.45 -11.70
C ALA A 250 -4.47 -6.00 -12.94
N THR A 251 -5.20 -6.45 -13.97
CA THR A 251 -4.56 -7.09 -15.14
C THR A 251 -4.03 -6.09 -16.16
N PHE A 252 -4.73 -4.97 -16.33
CA PHE A 252 -4.39 -3.98 -17.35
C PHE A 252 -3.01 -3.35 -17.11
N PRO A 253 -2.61 -2.96 -15.89
CA PRO A 253 -1.26 -2.47 -15.63
C PRO A 253 -0.14 -3.42 -16.03
N PHE A 254 -0.31 -4.74 -15.89
CA PHE A 254 0.71 -5.70 -16.35
C PHE A 254 0.89 -5.66 -17.87
N ILE A 255 -0.22 -5.54 -18.62
CA ILE A 255 -0.19 -5.41 -20.08
C ILE A 255 0.53 -4.11 -20.46
N MET A 256 0.20 -3.01 -19.78
CA MET A 256 0.81 -1.71 -20.04
C MET A 256 2.29 -1.69 -19.71
N LEU A 257 2.67 -2.26 -18.57
CA LEU A 257 4.06 -2.38 -18.15
C LEU A 257 4.87 -3.18 -19.18
N PHE A 258 4.30 -4.25 -19.73
CA PHE A 258 4.93 -5.02 -20.80
C PHE A 258 5.12 -4.20 -22.09
N ILE A 259 4.12 -3.41 -22.49
CA ILE A 259 4.22 -2.50 -23.64
C ILE A 259 5.29 -1.43 -23.41
N LEU A 260 5.29 -0.80 -22.22
CA LEU A 260 6.27 0.22 -21.85
C LEU A 260 7.68 -0.37 -21.76
N LEU A 261 7.83 -1.61 -21.30
CA LEU A 261 9.11 -2.32 -21.30
C LEU A 261 9.64 -2.49 -22.73
N ILE A 262 8.83 -3.03 -23.65
CA ILE A 262 9.25 -3.20 -25.05
C ILE A 262 9.59 -1.84 -25.66
N ARG A 263 8.78 -0.82 -25.41
CA ARG A 263 9.05 0.52 -25.92
C ARG A 263 10.34 1.08 -25.35
N GLY A 264 10.52 0.99 -24.03
CA GLY A 264 11.69 1.50 -23.32
C GLY A 264 12.99 0.87 -23.81
N VAL A 265 13.05 -0.46 -23.89
CA VAL A 265 14.28 -1.16 -24.31
C VAL A 265 14.62 -1.01 -25.79
N THR A 266 13.67 -0.53 -26.62
CA THR A 266 13.90 -0.25 -28.05
C THR A 266 14.34 1.19 -28.31
N LEU A 267 14.36 2.06 -27.29
CA LEU A 267 14.85 3.42 -27.41
C LEU A 267 16.39 3.47 -27.42
N PRO A 268 17.01 4.46 -28.11
CA PRO A 268 18.43 4.70 -27.98
C PRO A 268 18.78 5.05 -26.53
N GLY A 269 19.95 4.65 -26.03
CA GLY A 269 20.38 4.95 -24.65
C GLY A 269 19.82 4.03 -23.57
N ALA A 270 18.88 3.15 -23.90
CA ALA A 270 18.27 2.22 -22.94
C ALA A 270 19.31 1.34 -22.21
N ALA A 271 20.38 0.92 -22.90
CA ALA A 271 21.44 0.10 -22.33
C ALA A 271 22.20 0.80 -21.19
N GLU A 272 22.50 2.10 -21.33
CA GLU A 272 23.15 2.87 -20.26
C GLU A 272 22.21 3.07 -19.08
N GLY A 273 20.92 3.30 -19.33
CA GLY A 273 19.87 3.32 -18.31
C GLY A 273 19.83 2.03 -17.47
N ILE A 274 19.79 0.87 -18.14
CA ILE A 274 19.76 -0.44 -17.48
C ILE A 274 21.07 -0.71 -16.71
N LYS A 275 22.20 -0.28 -17.25
CA LYS A 275 23.48 -0.35 -16.54
C LYS A 275 23.43 0.50 -15.28
N PHE A 276 22.89 1.72 -15.33
CA PHE A 276 22.71 2.57 -14.16
C PHE A 276 21.80 1.93 -13.10
N TYR A 277 20.77 1.22 -13.54
CA TYR A 277 19.85 0.50 -12.67
C TYR A 277 20.51 -0.66 -11.91
N LEU A 278 21.37 -1.46 -12.57
CA LEU A 278 21.84 -2.74 -12.03
C LEU A 278 23.34 -2.86 -11.77
N TYR A 279 24.17 -1.90 -12.20
CA TYR A 279 25.61 -2.00 -11.99
C TYR A 279 25.92 -2.00 -10.48
N PRO A 280 26.54 -3.06 -9.95
CA PRO A 280 26.61 -3.27 -8.51
C PRO A 280 27.72 -2.42 -7.89
N ASN A 281 27.36 -1.56 -6.93
CA ASN A 281 28.31 -0.87 -6.05
C ASN A 281 28.23 -1.44 -4.63
N ILE A 282 29.08 -2.42 -4.36
CA ILE A 282 29.10 -3.17 -3.09
C ILE A 282 29.43 -2.26 -1.89
N THR A 283 30.14 -1.15 -2.10
CA THR A 283 30.52 -0.23 -1.01
C THR A 283 29.30 0.39 -0.32
N ARG A 284 28.16 0.51 -1.03
CA ARG A 284 26.90 1.00 -0.45
C ARG A 284 26.35 0.09 0.65
N LEU A 285 26.66 -1.22 0.66
CA LEU A 285 26.16 -2.15 1.68
C LEU A 285 26.69 -1.87 3.09
N ALA A 286 27.77 -1.09 3.22
CA ALA A 286 28.29 -0.65 4.51
C ALA A 286 27.42 0.44 5.15
N ASP A 287 26.55 1.10 4.39
CA ASP A 287 25.67 2.15 4.87
C ASP A 287 24.37 1.53 5.46
N PRO A 288 24.06 1.75 6.74
CA PRO A 288 22.82 1.26 7.35
C PRO A 288 21.54 1.74 6.65
N GLU A 289 21.56 2.92 6.00
CA GLU A 289 20.41 3.46 5.27
C GLU A 289 19.94 2.48 4.18
N VAL A 290 20.88 1.78 3.53
CA VAL A 290 20.57 0.79 2.48
C VAL A 290 19.70 -0.36 3.03
N TRP A 291 19.93 -0.78 4.27
CA TRP A 291 19.18 -1.85 4.92
C TRP A 291 17.81 -1.38 5.40
N ILE A 292 17.72 -0.13 5.89
CA ILE A 292 16.45 0.50 6.25
C ILE A 292 15.58 0.67 4.99
N ASP A 293 16.14 1.20 3.91
CA ASP A 293 15.44 1.37 2.63
C ASP A 293 14.93 0.01 2.09
N ALA A 294 15.75 -1.04 2.16
CA ALA A 294 15.34 -2.39 1.74
C ALA A 294 14.19 -2.95 2.59
N GLY A 295 14.29 -2.86 3.92
CA GLY A 295 13.25 -3.33 4.83
C GLY A 295 11.96 -2.55 4.67
N THR A 296 12.01 -1.23 4.69
CA THR A 296 10.82 -0.39 4.52
C THR A 296 10.17 -0.58 3.16
N GLN A 297 10.95 -0.74 2.08
CA GLN A 297 10.43 -1.06 0.76
C GLN A 297 9.68 -2.39 0.74
N ILE A 298 10.20 -3.46 1.35
CA ILE A 298 9.52 -4.75 1.38
C ILE A 298 8.22 -4.68 2.16
N PHE A 299 8.23 -4.09 3.36
CA PHE A 299 7.03 -4.03 4.21
C PHE A 299 5.93 -3.18 3.58
N PHE A 300 6.30 -2.03 3.02
CA PHE A 300 5.37 -1.17 2.30
C PHE A 300 4.87 -1.81 1.00
N SER A 301 5.75 -2.43 0.21
CA SER A 301 5.40 -3.06 -1.07
C SER A 301 4.52 -4.29 -0.91
N TYR A 302 4.51 -4.96 0.23
CA TYR A 302 3.60 -6.08 0.51
C TYR A 302 2.32 -5.64 1.23
N ALA A 303 2.22 -4.36 1.59
CA ALA A 303 1.11 -3.80 2.36
C ALA A 303 0.82 -4.61 3.65
N ILE A 304 1.89 -5.05 4.31
CA ILE A 304 1.81 -5.84 5.55
C ILE A 304 1.78 -4.93 6.79
N CYS A 305 1.21 -5.44 7.88
CA CYS A 305 1.02 -4.73 9.15
C CYS A 305 0.02 -3.56 9.09
N LEU A 306 -0.74 -3.46 7.98
CA LEU A 306 -1.85 -2.53 7.78
C LEU A 306 -3.21 -3.16 8.11
N GLY A 307 -3.25 -4.48 8.34
CA GLY A 307 -4.48 -5.23 8.62
C GLY A 307 -5.34 -5.53 7.38
N ALA A 308 -4.96 -5.01 6.21
CA ALA A 308 -5.62 -5.30 4.94
C ALA A 308 -5.45 -6.76 4.52
N MET A 309 -4.23 -7.32 4.58
CA MET A 309 -3.97 -8.72 4.23
C MET A 309 -4.71 -9.69 5.16
N THR A 310 -4.74 -9.39 6.46
CA THR A 310 -5.57 -10.11 7.43
C THR A 310 -7.05 -10.08 7.06
N SER A 311 -7.55 -8.90 6.68
CA SER A 311 -8.94 -8.73 6.25
C SER A 311 -9.25 -9.48 4.95
N LEU A 312 -8.39 -9.41 3.92
CA LEU A 312 -8.57 -10.18 2.68
C LEU A 312 -8.54 -11.70 2.93
N GLY A 313 -7.61 -12.16 3.78
CA GLY A 313 -7.47 -13.57 4.17
C GLY A 313 -8.71 -14.09 4.90
N SER A 314 -9.37 -13.26 5.70
CA SER A 314 -10.57 -13.65 6.45
C SER A 314 -11.81 -13.97 5.58
N TYR A 315 -11.82 -13.48 4.34
CA TYR A 315 -12.84 -13.83 3.35
C TYR A 315 -12.53 -15.15 2.61
N ASN A 316 -11.37 -15.77 2.85
CA ASN A 316 -11.06 -17.09 2.32
C ASN A 316 -11.89 -18.19 3.00
N LYS A 317 -12.09 -19.28 2.26
CA LYS A 317 -12.63 -20.52 2.82
C LYS A 317 -11.58 -21.14 3.75
N PHE A 318 -12.01 -21.78 4.84
CA PHE A 318 -11.09 -22.32 5.85
C PHE A 318 -10.04 -23.29 5.27
N LYS A 319 -10.43 -24.12 4.31
CA LYS A 319 -9.56 -25.09 3.61
C LYS A 319 -8.81 -24.54 2.39
N TYR A 320 -8.79 -23.22 2.21
CA TYR A 320 -8.08 -22.59 1.11
C TYR A 320 -6.56 -22.69 1.32
N ASN A 321 -5.80 -23.06 0.29
CA ASN A 321 -4.34 -23.18 0.40
C ASN A 321 -3.66 -21.80 0.30
N CYS A 322 -3.74 -21.02 1.38
CA CYS A 322 -3.15 -19.69 1.44
C CYS A 322 -1.62 -19.72 1.35
N TYR A 323 -0.95 -20.76 1.84
CA TYR A 323 0.52 -20.86 1.79
C TYR A 323 1.07 -20.83 0.37
N ARG A 324 0.54 -21.70 -0.52
CA ARG A 324 0.95 -21.73 -1.93
C ARG A 324 0.76 -20.38 -2.60
N ASP A 325 -0.40 -19.77 -2.41
CA ASP A 325 -0.74 -18.55 -3.12
C ASP A 325 0.02 -17.35 -2.56
N CYS A 326 0.31 -17.29 -1.26
CA CYS A 326 1.18 -16.26 -0.69
C CYS A 326 2.60 -16.32 -1.28
N LEU A 327 3.15 -17.51 -1.51
CA LEU A 327 4.46 -17.65 -2.18
C LEU A 327 4.43 -17.17 -3.64
N LEU A 328 3.41 -17.58 -4.39
CA LEU A 328 3.25 -17.18 -5.79
C LEU A 328 3.05 -15.66 -5.92
N LEU A 329 2.20 -15.10 -5.06
CA LEU A 329 1.93 -13.68 -4.97
C LEU A 329 3.20 -12.91 -4.57
N GLY A 330 3.97 -13.38 -3.60
CA GLY A 330 5.22 -12.73 -3.27
C GLY A 330 6.23 -12.73 -4.42
N CYS A 331 6.35 -13.83 -5.16
CA CYS A 331 7.17 -13.84 -6.37
C CYS A 331 6.66 -12.85 -7.43
N LEU A 332 5.34 -12.75 -7.62
CA LEU A 332 4.72 -11.79 -8.53
C LEU A 332 5.06 -10.35 -8.12
N ASN A 333 4.93 -10.00 -6.84
CA ASN A 333 5.17 -8.65 -6.34
C ASN A 333 6.61 -8.18 -6.61
N SER A 334 7.61 -8.91 -6.08
CA SER A 334 9.02 -8.58 -6.28
C SER A 334 9.47 -8.71 -7.74
N GLY A 335 8.95 -9.70 -8.47
CA GLY A 335 9.21 -9.85 -9.90
C GLY A 335 8.72 -8.65 -10.71
N THR A 336 7.54 -8.12 -10.37
CA THR A 336 6.99 -6.93 -11.02
C THR A 336 7.82 -5.68 -10.74
N SER A 337 8.29 -5.50 -9.49
CA SER A 337 9.19 -4.38 -9.17
C SER A 337 10.50 -4.46 -9.97
N PHE A 338 11.07 -5.65 -10.08
CA PHE A 338 12.29 -5.87 -10.87
C PHE A 338 12.08 -5.55 -12.35
N VAL A 339 11.01 -6.06 -12.95
CA VAL A 339 10.67 -5.79 -14.37
C VAL A 339 10.34 -4.32 -14.60
N SER A 340 9.61 -3.67 -13.69
CA SER A 340 9.34 -2.24 -13.76
C SER A 340 10.61 -1.40 -13.76
N GLY A 341 11.66 -1.83 -13.06
CA GLY A 341 12.96 -1.17 -13.08
C GLY A 341 13.55 -1.08 -14.49
N PHE A 342 13.48 -2.16 -15.28
CA PHE A 342 13.90 -2.11 -16.68
C PHE A 342 13.03 -1.14 -17.51
N ALA A 343 11.71 -1.15 -17.32
CA ALA A 343 10.81 -0.27 -18.05
C ALA A 343 11.11 1.22 -17.77
N ILE A 344 11.33 1.59 -16.50
CA ILE A 344 11.62 2.96 -16.12
C ILE A 344 13.03 3.39 -16.53
N PHE A 345 14.06 2.62 -16.17
CA PHE A 345 15.44 3.04 -16.42
C PHE A 345 15.83 2.98 -17.88
N SER A 346 15.20 2.15 -18.71
CA SER A 346 15.41 2.21 -20.17
C SER A 346 14.91 3.53 -20.76
N VAL A 347 13.77 4.06 -20.28
CA VAL A 347 13.24 5.36 -20.67
C VAL A 347 14.09 6.51 -20.11
N LEU A 348 14.58 6.41 -18.87
CA LEU A 348 15.50 7.41 -18.31
C LEU A 348 16.84 7.45 -19.05
N GLY A 349 17.38 6.30 -19.44
CA GLY A 349 18.60 6.22 -20.24
C GLY A 349 18.45 6.90 -21.61
N PHE A 350 17.29 6.73 -22.24
CA PHE A 350 16.92 7.48 -23.44
C PHE A 350 16.89 8.99 -23.20
N MET A 351 16.20 9.43 -22.16
CA MET A 351 16.12 10.86 -21.80
C MET A 351 17.50 11.47 -21.55
N ALA A 352 18.37 10.78 -20.80
CA ALA A 352 19.73 11.22 -20.52
C ALA A 352 20.56 11.35 -21.81
N GLN A 353 20.43 10.38 -22.73
CA GLN A 353 21.13 10.42 -24.02
C GLN A 353 20.63 11.56 -24.93
N GLU A 354 19.32 11.78 -25.02
CA GLU A 354 18.75 12.87 -25.85
C GLU A 354 19.11 14.27 -25.33
N GLN A 355 19.21 14.42 -24.00
CA GLN A 355 19.60 15.68 -23.36
C GLN A 355 21.12 15.86 -23.25
N GLY A 356 21.90 14.79 -23.39
CA GLY A 356 23.35 14.82 -23.20
C GLY A 356 23.78 15.09 -21.75
N VAL A 357 22.97 14.64 -20.78
CA VAL A 357 23.21 14.80 -19.33
C VAL A 357 23.45 13.45 -18.66
N ASP A 358 23.95 13.46 -17.41
CA ASP A 358 24.10 12.22 -16.63
C ASP A 358 22.72 11.67 -16.23
N ILE A 359 22.60 10.33 -16.16
CA ILE A 359 21.36 9.68 -15.74
C ILE A 359 21.01 10.06 -14.29
N ALA A 360 22.00 10.34 -13.45
CA ALA A 360 21.80 10.79 -12.08
C ALA A 360 21.02 12.12 -11.99
N ASP A 361 21.15 12.99 -13.00
CA ASP A 361 20.49 14.30 -13.03
C ASP A 361 19.03 14.23 -13.50
N VAL A 362 18.62 13.10 -14.11
CA VAL A 362 17.24 12.87 -14.57
C VAL A 362 16.46 11.90 -13.67
N ALA A 363 17.17 11.22 -12.76
CA ALA A 363 16.59 10.25 -11.83
C ALA A 363 16.00 10.94 -10.59
N GLU A 364 14.78 11.44 -10.73
CA GLU A 364 14.01 12.03 -9.63
C GLU A 364 13.50 10.99 -8.63
N SER A 365 13.21 11.43 -7.40
CA SER A 365 12.67 10.57 -6.34
C SER A 365 11.17 10.81 -6.11
N GLY A 366 10.45 9.76 -5.68
CA GLY A 366 9.04 9.87 -5.30
C GLY A 366 8.14 10.39 -6.42
N PRO A 367 7.21 11.32 -6.14
CA PRO A 367 6.31 11.89 -7.15
C PRO A 367 7.03 12.56 -8.33
N GLY A 368 8.23 13.11 -8.13
CA GLY A 368 9.01 13.73 -9.20
C GLY A 368 9.34 12.77 -10.35
N LEU A 369 9.55 11.48 -10.05
CA LEU A 369 9.83 10.48 -11.08
C LEU A 369 8.65 10.29 -12.06
N ALA A 370 7.43 10.22 -11.55
CA ALA A 370 6.24 10.00 -12.39
C ALA A 370 5.61 11.28 -12.95
N PHE A 371 5.76 12.41 -12.26
CA PHE A 371 5.10 13.66 -12.68
C PHE A 371 6.05 14.69 -13.31
N ILE A 372 7.37 14.45 -13.26
CA ILE A 372 8.39 15.29 -13.90
C ILE A 372 9.24 14.47 -14.88
N ALA A 373 10.00 13.49 -14.40
CA ALA A 373 10.97 12.78 -15.25
C ALA A 373 10.28 11.97 -16.37
N TYR A 374 9.26 11.18 -16.04
CA TYR A 374 8.56 10.36 -17.04
C TYR A 374 7.80 11.20 -18.09
N PRO A 375 7.00 12.23 -17.71
CA PRO A 375 6.30 13.07 -18.69
C PRO A 375 7.28 13.81 -19.61
N LYS A 376 8.45 14.18 -19.09
CA LYS A 376 9.56 14.76 -19.86
C LYS A 376 10.13 13.78 -20.88
N ALA A 377 10.35 12.53 -20.51
CA ALA A 377 10.77 11.51 -21.46
C ALA A 377 9.72 11.24 -22.54
N VAL A 378 8.43 11.27 -22.17
CA VAL A 378 7.30 11.07 -23.11
C VAL A 378 7.22 12.15 -24.17
N THR A 379 7.48 13.42 -23.85
CA THR A 379 7.44 14.52 -24.83
C THR A 379 8.49 14.38 -25.94
N MET A 380 9.53 13.57 -25.71
CA MET A 380 10.60 13.28 -26.68
C MET A 380 10.29 12.08 -27.58
N MET A 381 9.24 11.31 -27.28
CA MET A 381 8.87 10.13 -28.05
C MET A 381 7.91 10.49 -29.19
N PRO A 382 7.92 9.74 -30.31
CA PRO A 382 6.88 9.84 -31.32
C PRO A 382 5.52 9.46 -30.71
N LEU A 383 4.47 10.21 -31.08
CA LEU A 383 3.11 10.08 -30.53
C LEU A 383 3.05 10.30 -29.00
N PRO A 384 3.56 11.43 -28.48
CA PRO A 384 3.71 11.66 -27.04
C PRO A 384 2.38 11.55 -26.28
N THR A 385 1.29 12.01 -26.89
CA THR A 385 -0.07 11.92 -26.33
C THR A 385 -0.50 10.48 -26.02
N LEU A 386 -0.19 9.52 -26.90
CA LEU A 386 -0.53 8.11 -26.69
C LEU A 386 0.19 7.55 -25.46
N TRP A 387 1.50 7.79 -25.35
CA TRP A 387 2.32 7.29 -24.25
C TRP A 387 1.94 7.95 -22.91
N ALA A 388 1.58 9.24 -22.91
CA ALA A 388 1.09 9.94 -21.74
C ALA A 388 -0.23 9.33 -21.22
N ILE A 389 -1.21 9.14 -22.12
CA ILE A 389 -2.50 8.52 -21.76
C ILE A 389 -2.29 7.12 -21.18
N LEU A 390 -1.46 6.30 -21.83
CA LEU A 390 -1.16 4.95 -21.34
C LEU A 390 -0.47 5.01 -19.97
N PHE A 391 0.56 5.84 -19.80
CA PHE A 391 1.26 5.92 -18.53
C PHE A 391 0.37 6.38 -17.37
N PHE A 392 -0.39 7.46 -17.54
CA PHE A 392 -1.24 7.97 -16.46
C PHE A 392 -2.46 7.10 -16.18
N LEU A 393 -3.00 6.41 -17.19
CA LEU A 393 -4.02 5.38 -16.98
C LEU A 393 -3.45 4.18 -16.20
N MET A 394 -2.23 3.73 -16.53
CA MET A 394 -1.53 2.69 -15.77
C MET A 394 -1.33 3.11 -14.30
N LEU A 395 -0.82 4.32 -14.09
CA LEU A 395 -0.58 4.90 -12.77
C LEU A 395 -1.88 4.95 -11.95
N LEU A 396 -2.97 5.42 -12.56
CA LEU A 396 -4.28 5.48 -11.91
C LEU A 396 -4.76 4.09 -11.49
N LEU A 397 -4.67 3.09 -12.37
CA LEU A 397 -5.15 1.74 -12.08
C LEU A 397 -4.31 1.01 -11.03
N LEU A 398 -2.97 1.14 -11.09
CA LEU A 398 -2.07 0.59 -10.06
C LEU A 398 -2.36 1.17 -8.68
N GLY A 399 -2.53 2.48 -8.57
CA GLY A 399 -2.83 3.06 -7.27
C GLY A 399 -4.27 2.80 -6.82
N LEU A 400 -5.24 2.71 -7.74
CA LEU A 400 -6.65 2.47 -7.39
C LEU A 400 -6.82 1.13 -6.66
N ASP A 401 -6.14 0.08 -7.15
CA ASP A 401 -6.21 -1.25 -6.54
C ASP A 401 -5.67 -1.27 -5.12
N SER A 402 -4.48 -0.71 -4.91
CA SER A 402 -3.92 -0.53 -3.56
C SER A 402 -4.88 0.25 -2.67
N GLN A 403 -5.40 1.39 -3.14
CA GLN A 403 -6.28 2.25 -2.35
C GLN A 403 -7.54 1.52 -1.89
N PHE A 404 -8.27 0.86 -2.80
CA PHE A 404 -9.53 0.25 -2.39
C PHE A 404 -9.33 -1.01 -1.56
N VAL A 405 -8.20 -1.73 -1.71
CA VAL A 405 -7.86 -2.87 -0.86
C VAL A 405 -7.59 -2.43 0.57
N GLU A 406 -6.82 -1.35 0.76
CA GLU A 406 -6.54 -0.79 2.07
C GLU A 406 -7.81 -0.24 2.75
N VAL A 407 -8.65 0.48 2.01
CA VAL A 407 -9.94 0.95 2.52
C VAL A 407 -10.86 -0.23 2.86
N GLU A 408 -10.93 -1.27 2.03
CA GLU A 408 -11.71 -2.48 2.35
C GLU A 408 -11.19 -3.16 3.62
N GLY A 409 -9.86 -3.22 3.81
CA GLY A 409 -9.22 -3.74 5.02
C GLY A 409 -9.58 -2.96 6.29
N GLN A 410 -9.52 -1.64 6.21
CA GLN A 410 -9.91 -0.74 7.28
C GLN A 410 -11.39 -0.91 7.64
N ILE A 411 -12.28 -0.85 6.64
CA ILE A 411 -13.72 -0.99 6.81
C ILE A 411 -14.06 -2.36 7.40
N THR A 412 -13.45 -3.41 6.88
CA THR A 412 -13.65 -4.78 7.37
C THR A 412 -13.34 -4.90 8.86
N SER A 413 -12.20 -4.34 9.28
CA SER A 413 -11.76 -4.40 10.68
C SER A 413 -12.69 -3.62 11.62
N LEU A 414 -13.18 -2.46 11.19
CA LEU A 414 -14.10 -1.63 11.98
C LEU A 414 -15.52 -2.22 12.01
N VAL A 415 -16.00 -2.78 10.89
CA VAL A 415 -17.31 -3.45 10.81
C VAL A 415 -17.35 -4.70 11.71
N ASP A 416 -16.23 -5.40 11.83
CA ASP A 416 -16.12 -6.61 12.64
C ASP A 416 -16.16 -6.33 14.17
N LEU A 417 -15.92 -5.10 14.62
CA LEU A 417 -16.11 -4.70 16.02
C LEU A 417 -17.60 -4.62 16.40
N TYR A 418 -18.46 -4.18 15.46
CA TYR A 418 -19.90 -3.99 15.70
C TYR A 418 -20.76 -4.64 14.59
N PRO A 419 -20.62 -5.96 14.36
CA PRO A 419 -21.21 -6.63 13.21
C PRO A 419 -22.74 -6.66 13.28
N SER A 420 -23.31 -6.73 14.48
CA SER A 420 -24.76 -6.70 14.72
C SER A 420 -25.41 -5.37 14.33
N PHE A 421 -24.63 -4.29 14.28
CA PHE A 421 -25.09 -2.96 13.89
C PHE A 421 -24.75 -2.64 12.43
N LEU A 422 -23.49 -2.82 12.02
CA LEU A 422 -22.96 -2.34 10.74
C LEU A 422 -23.25 -3.27 9.55
N ARG A 423 -23.47 -4.58 9.76
CA ARG A 423 -23.79 -5.53 8.66
C ARG A 423 -25.28 -5.59 8.31
N LYS A 424 -26.10 -4.72 8.89
CA LYS A 424 -27.57 -4.72 8.68
C LYS A 424 -27.98 -3.68 7.64
N GLY A 425 -28.73 -4.11 6.63
CA GLY A 425 -29.24 -3.24 5.57
C GLY A 425 -28.11 -2.51 4.84
N TYR A 426 -28.29 -1.21 4.58
CA TYR A 426 -27.31 -0.36 3.89
C TYR A 426 -26.30 0.34 4.82
N ARG A 427 -26.19 -0.11 6.08
CA ARG A 427 -25.36 0.58 7.09
C ARG A 427 -23.87 0.48 6.81
N ARG A 428 -23.41 -0.62 6.20
CA ARG A 428 -22.02 -0.77 5.77
C ARG A 428 -21.69 0.24 4.68
N GLU A 429 -22.57 0.40 3.70
CA GLU A 429 -22.43 1.33 2.58
C GLU A 429 -22.41 2.78 3.07
N ILE A 430 -23.32 3.13 3.98
CA ILE A 430 -23.32 4.45 4.63
C ILE A 430 -22.03 4.68 5.41
N PHE A 431 -21.56 3.68 6.15
CA PHE A 431 -20.31 3.78 6.91
C PHE A 431 -19.10 4.00 6.00
N ILE A 432 -19.01 3.28 4.86
CA ILE A 432 -17.97 3.50 3.86
C ILE A 432 -18.06 4.92 3.31
N ALA A 433 -19.25 5.40 2.94
CA ALA A 433 -19.44 6.75 2.43
C ALA A 433 -18.95 7.80 3.43
N ILE A 434 -19.25 7.64 4.73
CA ILE A 434 -18.76 8.52 5.79
C ILE A 434 -17.23 8.50 5.87
N VAL A 435 -16.60 7.32 5.85
CA VAL A 435 -15.13 7.20 5.88
C VAL A 435 -14.49 7.86 4.65
N CYS A 436 -15.04 7.66 3.45
CA CYS A 436 -14.57 8.32 2.23
C CYS A 436 -14.73 9.85 2.31
N ILE A 437 -15.86 10.36 2.82
CA ILE A 437 -16.10 11.80 2.96
C ILE A 437 -15.13 12.42 3.97
N LEU A 438 -14.94 11.79 5.14
CA LEU A 438 -14.00 12.28 6.14
C LEU A 438 -12.56 12.28 5.58
N SER A 439 -12.18 11.23 4.86
CA SER A 439 -10.85 11.11 4.26
C SER A 439 -10.65 12.12 3.11
N TYR A 440 -11.70 12.40 2.33
CA TYR A 440 -11.70 13.48 1.33
C TYR A 440 -11.48 14.84 1.98
N LEU A 441 -12.23 15.16 3.04
CA LEU A 441 -12.11 16.45 3.75
C LEU A 441 -10.71 16.65 4.35
N LEU A 442 -10.10 15.60 4.91
CA LEU A 442 -8.71 15.63 5.35
C LEU A 442 -7.74 15.78 4.16
N GLY A 443 -7.99 15.05 3.08
CA GLY A 443 -7.18 15.10 1.86
C GLY A 443 -7.14 16.49 1.20
N LEU A 444 -8.18 17.32 1.37
CA LEU A 444 -8.18 18.71 0.87
C LEU A 444 -7.00 19.53 1.40
N THR A 445 -6.48 19.22 2.60
CA THR A 445 -5.29 19.89 3.16
C THR A 445 -4.01 19.64 2.35
N MET A 446 -3.97 18.57 1.56
CA MET A 446 -2.83 18.21 0.70
C MET A 446 -3.02 18.69 -0.75
N VAL A 447 -4.13 19.37 -1.02
CA VAL A 447 -4.53 19.86 -2.34
C VAL A 447 -4.61 21.39 -2.37
N THR A 448 -3.98 22.05 -1.40
CA THR A 448 -3.72 23.49 -1.42
C THR A 448 -2.34 23.77 -2.00
N GLU A 449 -1.99 25.04 -2.20
CA GLU A 449 -0.66 25.48 -2.64
C GLU A 449 0.46 24.99 -1.71
N GLY A 450 0.25 24.98 -0.39
CA GLY A 450 1.15 24.36 0.59
C GLY A 450 0.97 22.85 0.77
N GLY A 451 0.05 22.24 0.02
CA GLY A 451 -0.40 20.86 0.22
C GLY A 451 0.68 19.80 -0.01
N MET A 452 1.66 20.08 -0.87
CA MET A 452 2.79 19.18 -1.11
C MET A 452 3.65 18.97 0.14
N TYR A 453 3.81 20.00 0.98
CA TYR A 453 4.56 19.88 2.24
C TYR A 453 3.83 19.02 3.25
N VAL A 454 2.50 19.16 3.34
CA VAL A 454 1.64 18.33 4.19
C VAL A 454 1.66 16.88 3.70
N PHE A 455 1.55 16.66 2.40
CA PHE A 455 1.64 15.34 1.77
C PHE A 455 2.94 14.63 2.17
N GLN A 456 4.09 15.29 2.05
CA GLN A 456 5.37 14.71 2.44
C GLN A 456 5.48 14.42 3.94
N LEU A 457 4.86 15.24 4.79
CA LEU A 457 4.84 14.98 6.22
C LEU A 457 4.11 13.68 6.55
N PHE A 458 2.99 13.41 5.86
CA PHE A 458 2.26 12.15 5.98
C PHE A 458 3.05 10.96 5.42
N ASP A 459 3.61 11.10 4.21
CA ASP A 459 4.40 10.06 3.55
C ASP A 459 5.63 9.66 4.38
N TYR A 460 6.32 10.64 4.97
CA TYR A 460 7.54 10.39 5.74
C TYR A 460 7.29 9.85 7.15
N TYR A 461 6.26 10.34 7.88
CA TYR A 461 6.05 9.99 9.29
C TYR A 461 4.86 9.07 9.56
N ALA A 462 3.70 9.32 8.95
CA ALA A 462 2.44 8.70 9.35
C ALA A 462 2.36 7.22 9.00
N ALA A 463 2.64 6.89 7.74
CA ALA A 463 2.79 5.51 7.26
C ALA A 463 4.26 5.17 7.01
N SER A 464 5.14 5.66 7.89
CA SER A 464 6.58 5.43 7.77
C SER A 464 6.90 3.95 7.89
N GLY A 465 7.96 3.52 7.23
CA GLY A 465 8.43 2.15 7.36
C GLY A 465 8.82 1.80 8.81
N VAL A 466 9.16 2.78 9.65
CA VAL A 466 9.45 2.57 11.08
C VAL A 466 8.21 2.13 11.85
N CYS A 467 7.04 2.74 11.58
CA CYS A 467 5.77 2.32 12.17
C CYS A 467 5.42 0.87 11.77
N LEU A 468 5.64 0.50 10.51
CA LEU A 468 5.38 -0.86 10.03
C LEU A 468 6.31 -1.88 10.68
N LEU A 469 7.60 -1.57 10.80
CA LEU A 469 8.58 -2.44 11.47
C LEU A 469 8.25 -2.64 12.96
N TRP A 470 7.75 -1.59 13.62
CA TRP A 470 7.28 -1.66 15.01
C TRP A 470 6.10 -2.64 15.17
N VAL A 471 5.08 -2.51 14.32
CA VAL A 471 3.92 -3.41 14.34
C VAL A 471 4.34 -4.84 14.02
N ALA A 472 5.15 -5.05 12.98
CA ALA A 472 5.65 -6.36 12.58
C ALA A 472 6.39 -7.12 13.68
N PHE A 473 7.22 -6.39 14.46
CA PHE A 473 7.90 -6.96 15.61
C PHE A 473 6.90 -7.54 16.61
N PHE A 474 5.88 -6.76 16.98
CA PHE A 474 4.86 -7.21 17.93
C PHE A 474 3.93 -8.30 17.36
N GLU A 475 3.63 -8.29 16.06
CA GLU A 475 2.90 -9.40 15.40
C GLU A 475 3.65 -10.71 15.55
N CYS A 476 4.96 -10.70 15.25
CA CYS A 476 5.82 -11.87 15.37
C CYS A 476 5.94 -12.33 16.83
N VAL A 477 6.12 -11.40 17.78
CA VAL A 477 6.19 -11.73 19.21
C VAL A 477 4.87 -12.35 19.69
N ALA A 478 3.73 -11.73 19.36
CA ALA A 478 2.42 -12.20 19.78
C ALA A 478 2.11 -13.61 19.22
N VAL A 479 2.41 -13.87 17.94
CA VAL A 479 2.12 -15.18 17.32
C VAL A 479 3.15 -16.23 17.70
N ALA A 480 4.45 -15.94 17.58
CA ALA A 480 5.49 -16.96 17.71
C ALA A 480 5.81 -17.31 19.16
N TRP A 481 5.79 -16.31 20.06
CA TRP A 481 6.23 -16.49 21.44
C TRP A 481 5.08 -16.60 22.45
N ILE A 482 4.01 -15.85 22.24
CA ILE A 482 2.89 -15.80 23.20
C ILE A 482 1.82 -16.83 22.86
N TYR A 483 1.24 -16.73 21.66
CA TYR A 483 0.32 -17.75 21.16
C TYR A 483 1.04 -19.07 20.91
N GLY A 484 2.32 -19.01 20.52
CA GLY A 484 3.20 -20.14 20.30
C GLY A 484 3.24 -20.58 18.84
N ALA A 485 4.43 -20.54 18.24
CA ALA A 485 4.61 -20.83 16.83
C ALA A 485 4.18 -22.27 16.43
N ASN A 486 4.27 -23.24 17.36
CA ASN A 486 3.76 -24.59 17.13
C ASN A 486 2.23 -24.61 17.03
N ASN A 487 1.53 -23.92 17.93
CA ASN A 487 0.07 -23.85 17.92
C ASN A 487 -0.42 -23.20 16.62
N PHE A 488 0.29 -22.17 16.14
CA PHE A 488 -0.04 -21.55 14.85
C PHE A 488 0.25 -22.47 13.66
N TYR A 489 1.32 -23.26 13.68
CA TYR A 489 1.58 -24.29 12.67
C TYR A 489 0.51 -25.38 12.65
N ASP A 490 0.06 -25.83 13.83
CA ASP A 490 -1.01 -26.81 13.97
C ASP A 490 -2.33 -26.24 13.41
N ALA A 491 -2.64 -24.98 13.69
CA ALA A 491 -3.78 -24.26 13.11
C ALA A 491 -3.69 -24.16 11.58
N ILE A 492 -2.49 -23.94 11.02
CA ILE A 492 -2.28 -23.92 9.58
C ILE A 492 -2.44 -25.33 8.99
N GLU A 493 -1.91 -26.37 9.63
CA GLU A 493 -2.08 -27.75 9.22
C GLU A 493 -3.57 -28.14 9.20
N ASP A 494 -4.33 -27.70 10.19
CA ASP A 494 -5.79 -27.86 10.23
C ASP A 494 -6.50 -27.13 9.07
N MET A 495 -5.98 -25.99 8.61
CA MET A 495 -6.52 -25.29 7.44
C MET A 495 -6.14 -25.96 6.12
N ILE A 496 -4.86 -26.10 5.81
CA ILE A 496 -4.38 -26.47 4.47
C ILE A 496 -4.09 -27.96 4.30
N GLY A 497 -4.10 -28.74 5.39
CA GLY A 497 -3.89 -30.18 5.42
C GLY A 497 -2.43 -30.64 5.48
N TYR A 498 -1.48 -29.71 5.59
CA TYR A 498 -0.05 -30.01 5.72
C TYR A 498 0.68 -28.85 6.43
N ARG A 499 1.84 -29.15 7.03
CA ARG A 499 2.69 -28.11 7.64
C ARG A 499 3.51 -27.36 6.58
N PRO A 500 3.54 -26.02 6.62
CA PRO A 500 4.45 -25.22 5.79
C PRO A 500 5.92 -25.53 6.05
N ASN A 501 6.79 -25.11 5.13
CA ASN A 501 8.24 -25.22 5.30
C ASN A 501 8.68 -24.57 6.64
N PRO A 502 9.50 -25.23 7.48
CA PRO A 502 9.96 -24.71 8.77
C PRO A 502 10.61 -23.33 8.74
N TRP A 503 11.12 -22.89 7.59
CA TRP A 503 11.64 -21.52 7.42
C TRP A 503 10.62 -20.45 7.85
N MET A 504 9.32 -20.62 7.58
CA MET A 504 8.30 -19.64 8.03
C MET A 504 8.29 -19.50 9.55
N LYS A 505 8.32 -20.63 10.27
CA LYS A 505 8.41 -20.65 11.74
C LYS A 505 9.65 -19.94 12.26
N TRP A 506 10.82 -20.22 11.68
CA TRP A 506 12.08 -19.59 12.06
C TRP A 506 12.06 -18.10 11.79
N SER A 507 11.46 -17.67 10.68
CA SER A 507 11.32 -16.27 10.36
C SER A 507 10.47 -15.52 11.39
N TRP A 508 9.28 -16.03 11.73
CA TRP A 508 8.43 -15.41 12.75
C TRP A 508 9.06 -15.41 14.14
N SER A 509 9.80 -16.47 14.49
CA SER A 509 10.34 -16.62 15.84
C SER A 509 11.59 -15.77 16.06
N VAL A 510 12.46 -15.64 15.04
CA VAL A 510 13.79 -15.06 15.21
C VAL A 510 14.14 -14.06 14.12
N ILE A 511 14.03 -14.42 12.83
CA ILE A 511 14.60 -13.61 11.74
C ILE A 511 13.88 -12.27 11.61
N THR A 512 12.54 -12.28 11.48
CA THR A 512 11.75 -11.05 11.36
C THR A 512 11.92 -10.14 12.57
N PRO A 513 11.77 -10.62 13.84
CA PRO A 513 11.98 -9.76 15.00
C PRO A 513 13.36 -9.10 15.04
N VAL A 514 14.43 -9.83 14.72
CA VAL A 514 15.80 -9.29 14.70
C VAL A 514 15.96 -8.26 13.59
N LEU A 515 15.46 -8.52 12.39
CA LEU A 515 15.49 -7.56 11.27
C LEU A 515 14.73 -6.27 11.62
N CYS A 516 13.53 -6.39 12.18
CA CYS A 516 12.69 -5.26 12.57
C CYS A 516 13.34 -4.42 13.66
N VAL A 517 13.82 -5.02 14.76
CA VAL A 517 14.47 -4.30 15.86
C VAL A 517 15.77 -3.64 15.40
N SER A 518 16.57 -4.33 14.59
CA SER A 518 17.82 -3.77 14.07
C SER A 518 17.56 -2.53 13.23
N CYS A 519 16.64 -2.61 12.26
CA CYS A 519 16.27 -1.45 11.43
C CYS A 519 15.63 -0.33 12.23
N PHE A 520 14.81 -0.65 13.23
CA PHE A 520 14.20 0.34 14.11
C PHE A 520 15.25 1.09 14.94
N ILE A 521 16.24 0.39 15.50
CA ILE A 521 17.33 1.04 16.24
C ILE A 521 18.17 1.91 15.30
N PHE A 522 18.52 1.41 14.10
CA PHE A 522 19.29 2.18 13.14
C PHE A 522 18.54 3.41 12.61
N SER A 523 17.22 3.31 12.39
CA SER A 523 16.42 4.46 11.93
C SER A 523 16.35 5.57 12.97
N LEU A 524 16.31 5.22 14.26
CA LEU A 524 16.42 6.20 15.34
C LEU A 524 17.83 6.79 15.45
N ALA A 525 18.87 5.95 15.34
CA ALA A 525 20.26 6.40 15.48
C ALA A 525 20.75 7.27 14.30
N LYS A 526 20.20 7.07 13.11
CA LYS A 526 20.54 7.80 11.88
C LYS A 526 19.42 8.74 11.42
N TYR A 527 18.50 9.09 12.31
CA TYR A 527 17.39 9.98 11.98
C TYR A 527 17.89 11.31 11.43
N THR A 528 17.36 11.69 10.27
CA THR A 528 17.52 13.01 9.68
C THR A 528 16.15 13.70 9.58
N PRO A 529 16.03 14.99 9.95
CA PRO A 529 14.82 15.75 9.73
C PRO A 529 14.40 15.76 8.26
N LEU A 530 13.09 15.74 8.02
CA LEU A 530 12.49 15.84 6.69
C LEU A 530 12.89 17.17 6.03
N ARG A 531 13.23 17.12 4.74
CA ARG A 531 13.53 18.29 3.90
C ARG A 531 12.85 18.14 2.54
N TYR A 532 12.36 19.25 1.98
CA TYR A 532 11.80 19.30 0.63
C TYR A 532 12.84 19.88 -0.34
N ASN A 533 13.06 19.19 -1.47
CA ASN A 533 13.98 19.59 -2.55
C ASN A 533 15.38 20.06 -2.08
N LYS A 534 15.91 19.46 -1.00
CA LYS A 534 17.19 19.78 -0.33
C LYS A 534 17.33 21.23 0.21
N SER A 535 16.46 22.16 -0.18
CA SER A 535 16.53 23.59 0.12
C SER A 535 15.60 24.01 1.26
N TYR A 536 14.41 23.41 1.33
CA TYR A 536 13.41 23.75 2.35
C TYR A 536 13.54 22.84 3.57
N GLU A 537 13.68 23.46 4.73
CA GLU A 537 13.72 22.80 6.03
C GLU A 537 12.38 22.96 6.74
N TYR A 538 11.83 21.86 7.25
CA TYR A 538 10.56 21.92 7.96
C TYR A 538 10.72 22.58 9.34
N PRO A 539 9.76 23.42 9.76
CA PRO A 539 9.79 24.02 11.09
C PRO A 539 9.60 22.96 12.18
N GLU A 540 10.13 23.22 13.38
CA GLU A 540 10.13 22.26 14.49
C GLU A 540 8.72 21.78 14.87
N TRP A 541 7.72 22.66 14.80
CA TRP A 541 6.32 22.28 15.08
C TRP A 541 5.78 21.27 14.06
N ALA A 542 6.19 21.35 12.80
CA ALA A 542 5.77 20.42 11.76
C ALA A 542 6.46 19.06 11.94
N ILE A 543 7.74 19.06 12.31
CA ILE A 543 8.46 17.84 12.71
C ILE A 543 7.80 17.19 13.93
N GLY A 544 7.43 18.00 14.94
CA GLY A 544 6.67 17.56 16.10
C GLY A 544 5.35 16.90 15.71
N LEU A 545 4.59 17.53 14.80
CA LEU A 545 3.37 16.96 14.23
C LEU A 545 3.64 15.62 13.52
N GLY A 546 4.70 15.53 12.73
CA GLY A 546 5.18 14.29 12.12
C GLY A 546 5.35 13.16 13.14
N TRP A 547 6.15 13.40 14.19
CA TRP A 547 6.35 12.43 15.26
C TRP A 547 5.08 12.07 16.02
N THR A 548 4.15 13.02 16.22
CA THR A 548 2.86 12.69 16.84
C THR A 548 2.04 11.75 15.97
N MET A 549 2.07 11.87 14.64
CA MET A 549 1.40 10.93 13.73
C MET A 549 2.01 9.52 13.82
N ALA A 550 3.34 9.42 13.85
CA ALA A 550 4.02 8.14 14.02
C ALA A 550 3.66 7.49 15.37
N LEU A 551 3.78 8.25 16.46
CA LEU A 551 3.51 7.79 17.83
C LEU A 551 2.03 7.43 18.05
N ALA A 552 1.10 8.11 17.38
CA ALA A 552 -0.34 7.83 17.48
C ALA A 552 -0.68 6.37 17.16
N SER A 553 0.04 5.75 16.22
CA SER A 553 -0.11 4.32 15.93
C SER A 553 0.70 3.44 16.89
N MET A 554 1.97 3.78 17.12
CA MET A 554 2.89 2.93 17.90
C MET A 554 2.46 2.75 19.35
N ILE A 555 1.86 3.80 19.95
CA ILE A 555 1.43 3.81 21.34
C ILE A 555 0.18 2.94 21.59
N CYS A 556 -0.59 2.61 20.55
CA CYS A 556 -1.78 1.75 20.67
C CYS A 556 -1.43 0.39 21.30
N ILE A 557 -0.26 -0.18 20.96
CA ILE A 557 0.18 -1.48 21.47
C ILE A 557 0.40 -1.43 23.00
N PRO A 558 1.33 -0.61 23.54
CA PRO A 558 1.56 -0.56 24.98
C PRO A 558 0.35 -0.06 25.77
N VAL A 559 -0.42 0.91 25.25
CA VAL A 559 -1.61 1.42 25.95
C VAL A 559 -2.67 0.33 26.11
N VAL A 560 -2.94 -0.46 25.07
CA VAL A 560 -3.91 -1.56 25.18
C VAL A 560 -3.40 -2.66 26.12
N VAL A 561 -2.10 -2.97 26.11
CA VAL A 561 -1.50 -3.89 27.09
C VAL A 561 -1.77 -3.40 28.51
N VAL A 562 -1.49 -2.12 28.79
CA VAL A 562 -1.72 -1.50 30.10
C VAL A 562 -3.19 -1.52 30.49
N ILE A 563 -4.10 -1.15 29.58
CA ILE A 563 -5.55 -1.18 29.82
C ILE A 563 -6.01 -2.61 30.16
N LYS A 564 -5.57 -3.62 29.40
CA LYS A 564 -5.94 -5.03 29.64
C LYS A 564 -5.43 -5.55 30.97
N ILE A 565 -4.24 -5.11 31.39
CA ILE A 565 -3.67 -5.41 32.72
C ILE A 565 -4.50 -4.76 33.83
N PHE A 566 -4.94 -3.51 33.68
CA PHE A 566 -5.78 -2.86 34.70
C PHE A 566 -7.21 -3.40 34.76
N GLN A 567 -7.73 -3.92 33.65
CA GLN A 567 -9.05 -4.56 33.59
C GLN A 567 -9.05 -6.01 34.09
N SER A 568 -7.87 -6.61 34.27
CA SER A 568 -7.77 -7.99 34.70
C SER A 568 -7.83 -8.12 36.21
N ASP A 569 -8.83 -8.86 36.72
CA ASP A 569 -8.91 -9.23 38.13
C ASP A 569 -7.95 -10.40 38.42
N GLY A 570 -6.94 -10.18 39.26
CA GLY A 570 -5.99 -11.20 39.75
C GLY A 570 -4.51 -10.77 39.72
N PRO A 571 -3.60 -11.53 40.37
CA PRO A 571 -2.17 -11.28 40.27
C PRO A 571 -1.65 -11.56 38.84
N LEU A 572 -0.75 -10.70 38.34
CA LEU A 572 -0.19 -10.72 36.97
C LEU A 572 0.28 -12.10 36.47
N ILE A 573 0.69 -12.97 37.39
CA ILE A 573 1.28 -14.29 37.14
C ILE A 573 0.21 -15.37 36.88
N GLU A 574 -1.05 -15.14 37.27
CA GLU A 574 -2.13 -16.16 37.25
C GLU A 574 -3.26 -15.84 36.25
N LEU A 575 -2.97 -15.11 35.17
CA LEU A 575 -3.98 -14.66 34.21
C LEU A 575 -3.95 -15.40 32.86
N PRO A 576 -4.29 -16.71 32.79
CA PRO A 576 -4.33 -17.46 31.54
C PRO A 576 -5.18 -16.79 30.46
N TYR A 577 -6.26 -16.09 30.80
CA TYR A 577 -7.17 -15.49 29.80
C TYR A 577 -6.58 -14.29 29.06
N LEU A 578 -5.56 -13.62 29.61
CA LEU A 578 -4.82 -12.58 28.89
C LEU A 578 -3.94 -13.17 27.77
N TYR A 579 -3.55 -14.44 27.93
CA TYR A 579 -2.64 -15.16 27.03
C TYR A 579 -3.33 -16.26 26.22
N ARG A 580 -4.55 -16.68 26.58
CA ARG A 580 -5.24 -17.85 26.03
C ARG A 580 -6.29 -17.41 25.01
N SER A 581 -6.16 -17.94 23.79
CA SER A 581 -7.13 -17.81 22.72
C SER A 581 -8.53 -18.27 23.14
N GLN A 582 -9.56 -17.58 22.67
CA GLN A 582 -10.98 -17.91 22.97
C GLN A 582 -11.47 -19.22 22.34
N ASN A 583 -10.67 -19.92 21.53
CA ASN A 583 -11.03 -21.23 20.98
C ASN A 583 -10.57 -22.37 21.90
N PRO A 584 -11.48 -23.14 22.55
CA PRO A 584 -11.14 -24.12 23.58
C PRO A 584 -10.72 -25.50 23.04
N VAL A 585 -10.42 -25.63 21.75
CA VAL A 585 -10.13 -26.96 21.17
C VAL A 585 -8.65 -27.30 21.38
N LYS A 586 -8.39 -27.83 22.57
CA LYS A 586 -7.12 -28.41 23.06
C LYS A 586 -6.04 -27.36 23.34
N LEU A 587 -5.63 -27.21 24.62
CA LEU A 587 -4.23 -27.32 25.05
C LEU A 587 -4.03 -27.03 26.55
N LEU A 588 -3.08 -27.79 27.11
CA LEU A 588 -2.65 -27.90 28.51
C LEU A 588 -2.30 -26.54 29.17
N PRO A 589 -2.32 -26.47 30.52
CA PRO A 589 -1.91 -25.26 31.24
C PRO A 589 -0.40 -25.02 31.12
N ILE A 590 -0.04 -23.90 30.48
CA ILE A 590 1.31 -23.33 30.50
C ILE A 590 1.51 -22.68 31.87
N ALA A 591 2.04 -23.44 32.83
CA ALA A 591 2.42 -22.94 34.15
C ALA A 591 3.96 -22.86 34.35
N LEU A 592 4.75 -22.86 33.26
CA LEU A 592 6.21 -23.01 33.36
C LEU A 592 7.06 -21.92 32.69
N MET A 593 6.47 -20.86 32.12
CA MET A 593 7.25 -19.83 31.38
C MET A 593 7.59 -18.58 32.19
N VAL A 594 7.22 -18.50 33.47
CA VAL A 594 7.57 -17.37 34.38
C VAL A 594 8.79 -17.70 35.26
N ARG A 595 9.48 -18.83 35.04
CA ARG A 595 10.69 -19.20 35.81
C ARG A 595 12.03 -18.83 35.17
N THR A 596 12.02 -18.12 34.04
CA THR A 596 13.25 -17.62 33.41
C THR A 596 13.03 -16.21 32.88
N PHE A 597 12.92 -15.27 33.81
CA PHE A 597 13.50 -13.93 33.75
C PHE A 597 13.97 -13.55 35.15
#